data_AF-A4URD2-F1
#
_entry.id   AF-A4URD2-F1
#
_cell.length_a   1.000
_cell.length_b   1.000
_cell.length_c   1.000
_cell.angle_alpha   90.00
_cell.angle_beta   90.00
_cell.angle_gamma   90.00
#
_symmetry.space_group_name_H-M   'P 1'
#
loop_
_entity.id
_entity.type
_entity.pdbx_description
1 polymer ?
#
loop_
_entity_poly.entity_id
_entity_poly.type
_entity_poly.pdbx_seq_one_letter_code
_entity_poly.pdbx_strand_id
1 'polypeptide(L)'
;CTFVMCQYWTSRMFTKDVVGTANALVGGWGNLGGGVTQLVMGSVLFPLFKTGMSAEMAWRTVSVVPAIVAFSTGVAVWFISDDAPKGNYTDLKKHGNMPEVSAAASFRSGALNFNTWFLFVQYACCFGVELTMNNAAALYFREEFGQSTESAAAIASIFGWMNLFARGLGGYMSDKLNEKMGMKGRLLVHTVCLFAEGILVLVFANTPNLAGSIVVLVFFSIFVQAAEGST
;
A
#
# COMPACT_ATOMS: atom_id res chain seq x y z
N CYS A 1 3.23 11.19 -0.70
CA CYS A 1 3.95 10.86 0.56
C CYS A 1 3.10 11.18 1.80
N THR A 2 1.97 10.49 1.99
CA THR A 2 1.14 10.61 3.20
C THR A 2 1.26 9.41 4.13
N PHE A 3 1.71 8.26 3.61
CA PHE A 3 1.78 6.98 4.32
C PHE A 3 2.45 7.06 5.71
N VAL A 4 3.66 7.63 5.81
CA VAL A 4 4.39 7.74 7.09
C VAL A 4 3.63 8.61 8.09
N MET A 5 3.05 9.72 7.64
CA MET A 5 2.27 10.61 8.49
C MET A 5 0.98 9.94 8.97
N CYS A 6 0.28 9.20 8.09
CA CYS A 6 -0.90 8.43 8.44
C CYS A 6 -0.58 7.33 9.46
N GLN A 7 0.50 6.57 9.26
CA GLN A 7 0.91 5.52 10.19
C GLN A 7 1.30 6.10 11.56
N TYR A 8 2.01 7.23 11.56
CA TYR A 8 2.33 7.95 12.79
C TYR A 8 1.05 8.42 13.49
N TRP A 9 0.16 9.11 12.79
CA TRP A 9 -1.08 9.62 13.33
C TRP A 9 -1.95 8.51 13.94
N THR A 10 -2.14 7.42 13.21
CA THR A 10 -2.89 6.23 13.68
C THR A 10 -2.24 5.63 14.93
N SER A 11 -0.90 5.53 14.95
CA SER A 11 -0.16 5.05 16.12
C SER A 11 -0.27 5.93 17.36
N ARG A 12 -0.61 7.21 17.19
CA ARG A 12 -0.82 8.16 18.29
C ARG A 12 -2.29 8.22 18.73
N MET A 13 -3.21 7.88 17.85
CA MET A 13 -4.66 7.88 18.12
C MET A 13 -5.12 6.64 18.88
N PHE A 14 -4.51 5.48 18.62
CA PHE A 14 -4.93 4.20 19.18
C PHE A 14 -4.02 3.67 20.28
N THR A 15 -4.58 2.89 21.20
CA THR A 15 -3.81 2.24 22.28
C THR A 15 -3.00 1.06 21.76
N LYS A 16 -1.95 0.67 22.50
CA LYS A 16 -1.02 -0.41 22.11
C LYS A 16 -1.71 -1.75 21.83
N ASP A 17 -2.84 -2.00 22.46
CA ASP A 17 -3.58 -3.26 22.32
C ASP A 17 -4.25 -3.40 20.94
N VAL A 18 -4.53 -2.28 20.26
CA VAL A 18 -5.25 -2.27 18.96
C VAL A 18 -4.48 -1.55 17.84
N VAL A 19 -3.34 -0.94 18.15
CA VAL A 19 -2.57 -0.11 17.21
C VAL A 19 -2.06 -0.89 15.99
N GLY A 20 -1.69 -2.16 16.18
CA GLY A 20 -1.24 -3.01 15.07
C GLY A 20 -2.34 -3.22 14.03
N THR A 21 -3.54 -3.59 14.47
CA THR A 21 -4.71 -3.75 13.60
C THR A 21 -5.14 -2.44 12.95
N ALA A 22 -5.11 -1.33 13.69
CA ALA A 22 -5.44 -0.02 13.14
C ALA A 22 -4.46 0.39 12.03
N ASN A 23 -3.16 0.24 12.24
CA ASN A 23 -2.12 0.53 11.25
C ASN A 23 -2.21 -0.39 10.02
N ALA A 24 -2.58 -1.66 10.23
CA ALA A 24 -2.78 -2.62 9.14
C ALA A 24 -4.00 -2.25 8.27
N LEU A 25 -5.13 -1.88 8.89
CA LEU A 25 -6.33 -1.43 8.18
C LEU A 25 -6.09 -0.13 7.41
N VAL A 26 -5.47 0.87 8.05
CA VAL A 26 -5.13 2.14 7.40
C VAL A 26 -4.12 1.93 6.25
N GLY A 27 -3.13 1.07 6.46
CA GLY A 27 -2.17 0.69 5.42
C GLY A 27 -2.83 -0.02 4.24
N GLY A 28 -3.74 -0.97 4.50
CA GLY A 28 -4.50 -1.67 3.47
C GLY A 28 -5.39 -0.74 2.65
N TRP A 29 -6.10 0.18 3.31
CA TRP A 29 -6.90 1.21 2.62
C TRP A 29 -6.04 2.17 1.79
N GLY A 30 -4.87 2.54 2.31
CA GLY A 30 -3.92 3.38 1.57
C GLY A 30 -3.45 2.72 0.28
N ASN A 31 -3.08 1.44 0.34
CA ASN A 31 -2.59 0.71 -0.83
C ASN A 31 -3.70 0.31 -1.81
N LEU A 32 -4.93 0.09 -1.32
CA LEU A 32 -6.13 -0.08 -2.16
C LEU A 32 -6.30 1.08 -3.16
N GLY A 33 -5.89 2.29 -2.77
CA GLY A 33 -5.93 3.48 -3.63
C GLY A 33 -5.27 3.28 -5.00
N GLY A 34 -4.21 2.47 -5.09
CA GLY A 34 -3.57 2.13 -6.37
C GLY A 34 -4.51 1.37 -7.31
N GLY A 35 -5.18 0.34 -6.79
CA GLY A 35 -6.17 -0.46 -7.55
C GLY A 35 -7.41 0.36 -7.93
N VAL A 36 -7.95 1.15 -7.00
CA VAL A 36 -9.08 2.05 -7.26
C VAL A 36 -8.73 3.06 -8.35
N THR A 37 -7.52 3.64 -8.29
CA THR A 37 -7.05 4.59 -9.30
C THR A 37 -6.97 3.94 -10.67
N GLN A 38 -6.42 2.72 -10.79
CA GLN A 38 -6.36 2.02 -12.07
C GLN A 38 -7.76 1.76 -12.65
N LEU A 39 -8.70 1.31 -11.83
CA LEU A 39 -10.07 1.04 -12.27
C LEU A 39 -10.82 2.31 -12.65
N VAL A 40 -10.84 3.31 -11.77
CA VAL A 40 -11.59 4.56 -11.98
C VAL A 40 -10.97 5.37 -13.11
N MET A 41 -9.64 5.51 -13.15
CA MET A 41 -8.97 6.34 -14.15
C MET A 41 -8.88 5.61 -15.48
N GLY A 42 -8.41 4.36 -15.47
CA GLY A 42 -8.14 3.58 -16.67
C GLY A 42 -9.39 2.99 -17.31
N SER A 43 -10.28 2.40 -16.51
CA SER A 43 -11.44 1.67 -17.05
C SER A 43 -12.72 2.50 -17.13
N VAL A 44 -12.85 3.58 -16.34
CA VAL A 44 -14.09 4.41 -16.31
C VAL A 44 -13.87 5.78 -16.95
N LEU A 45 -12.97 6.59 -16.40
CA LEU A 45 -12.82 7.99 -16.82
C LEU A 45 -12.14 8.10 -18.19
N PHE A 46 -11.08 7.34 -18.46
CA PHE A 46 -10.38 7.42 -19.74
C PHE A 46 -11.29 7.15 -20.96
N PRO A 47 -12.11 6.08 -20.99
CA PRO A 47 -13.07 5.87 -22.07
C PRO A 47 -14.10 6.98 -22.19
N LEU A 48 -14.61 7.48 -21.05
CA LEU A 48 -15.59 8.55 -21.02
C LEU A 48 -15.05 9.82 -21.70
N PHE A 49 -13.84 10.25 -21.35
CA PHE A 49 -13.22 11.44 -21.97
C PHE A 49 -12.80 11.20 -23.42
N LYS A 50 -12.45 9.97 -23.80
CA LYS A 50 -12.13 9.59 -25.19
C LYS A 50 -13.32 9.71 -26.14
N THR A 51 -14.57 9.73 -25.64
CA THR A 51 -15.75 9.96 -26.49
C THR A 51 -15.83 11.38 -27.06
N GLY A 52 -15.21 12.37 -26.39
CA GLY A 52 -15.26 13.78 -26.78
C GLY A 52 -13.91 14.42 -27.05
N MET A 53 -12.80 13.69 -26.86
CA MET A 53 -11.43 14.22 -26.97
C MET A 53 -10.47 13.19 -27.57
N SER A 54 -9.32 13.66 -28.07
CA SER A 54 -8.22 12.78 -28.47
C SER A 54 -7.67 12.01 -27.26
N ALA A 55 -7.05 10.84 -27.50
CA ALA A 55 -6.52 10.00 -26.42
C ALA A 55 -5.48 10.72 -25.53
N GLU A 56 -4.67 11.60 -26.13
CA GLU A 56 -3.69 12.40 -25.39
C GLU A 56 -4.35 13.42 -24.47
N MET A 57 -5.37 14.14 -24.95
CA MET A 57 -6.13 15.09 -24.15
C MET A 57 -6.96 14.41 -23.06
N ALA A 58 -7.54 13.25 -23.37
CA ALA A 58 -8.28 12.44 -22.39
C ALA A 58 -7.38 12.03 -21.21
N TRP A 59 -6.18 11.51 -21.46
CA TRP A 59 -5.25 11.12 -20.39
C TRP A 59 -4.82 12.28 -19.47
N ARG A 60 -4.52 13.44 -20.07
CA ARG A 60 -4.18 14.66 -19.32
C ARG A 60 -5.33 15.13 -18.45
N THR A 61 -6.55 15.11 -18.99
CA THR A 61 -7.75 15.57 -18.29
C THR A 61 -8.14 14.63 -17.15
N VAL A 62 -8.04 13.33 -17.37
CA VAL A 62 -8.32 12.31 -16.34
C VAL A 62 -7.40 12.49 -15.14
N SER A 63 -6.11 12.81 -15.35
CA SER A 63 -5.13 13.10 -14.29
C SER A 63 -5.49 14.28 -13.38
N VAL A 64 -6.36 15.19 -13.81
CA VAL A 64 -6.81 16.33 -13.00
C VAL A 64 -7.76 15.89 -11.89
N VAL A 65 -8.57 14.87 -12.13
CA VAL A 65 -9.56 14.35 -11.16
C VAL A 65 -8.92 13.95 -9.82
N PRO A 66 -7.90 13.07 -9.76
CA PRO A 66 -7.28 12.68 -8.50
C PRO A 66 -6.55 13.86 -7.84
N ALA A 67 -6.04 14.83 -8.61
CA ALA A 67 -5.41 16.02 -8.04
C ALA A 67 -6.43 16.86 -7.24
N ILE A 68 -7.64 17.06 -7.78
CA ILE A 68 -8.74 17.76 -7.10
C ILE A 68 -9.19 16.98 -5.86
N VAL A 69 -9.38 15.66 -5.99
CA VAL A 69 -9.79 14.81 -4.87
C VAL A 69 -8.74 14.83 -3.75
N ALA A 70 -7.45 14.73 -4.07
CA ALA A 70 -6.38 14.78 -3.09
C ALA A 70 -6.31 16.15 -2.39
N PHE A 71 -6.42 17.24 -3.15
CA PHE A 71 -6.38 18.60 -2.61
C PHE A 71 -7.57 18.86 -1.68
N SER A 72 -8.79 18.57 -2.14
CA SER A 72 -10.01 18.73 -1.33
C SER A 72 -10.00 17.87 -0.07
N THR A 73 -9.49 16.64 -0.15
CA THR A 73 -9.31 15.78 1.04
C THR A 73 -8.31 16.38 2.02
N GLY A 74 -7.18 16.94 1.54
CA GLY A 74 -6.21 17.63 2.40
C GLY A 74 -6.81 18.85 3.12
N VAL A 75 -7.64 19.63 2.43
CA VAL A 75 -8.37 20.75 3.02
C VAL A 75 -9.39 20.25 4.06
N ALA A 76 -10.14 19.18 3.77
CA ALA A 76 -11.11 18.62 4.71
C ALA A 76 -10.43 18.11 5.99
N VAL A 77 -9.30 17.41 5.86
CA VAL A 77 -8.52 16.91 7.01
C VAL A 77 -8.05 18.06 7.89
N TRP A 78 -7.60 19.17 7.30
CA TRP A 78 -7.19 20.37 8.06
C TRP A 78 -8.30 20.85 9.01
N PHE A 79 -9.55 20.88 8.55
CA PHE A 79 -10.66 21.43 9.33
C PHE A 79 -11.31 20.43 10.29
N ILE A 80 -11.22 19.13 10.01
CA ILE A 80 -12.01 18.11 10.72
C ILE A 80 -11.14 17.25 11.67
N SER A 81 -9.83 17.17 11.44
CA SER A 81 -8.96 16.21 12.13
C SER A 81 -8.20 16.84 13.29
N ASP A 82 -8.10 16.10 14.39
CA ASP A 82 -7.23 16.42 15.52
C ASP A 82 -5.85 15.78 15.35
N ASP A 83 -4.81 16.41 15.89
CA ASP A 83 -3.44 15.85 15.83
C ASP A 83 -3.23 14.63 16.76
N ALA A 84 -3.97 14.58 17.88
CA ALA A 84 -3.89 13.54 18.89
C ALA A 84 -5.20 13.44 19.69
N PRO A 85 -5.47 12.35 20.45
CA PRO A 85 -6.68 12.21 21.25
C PRO A 85 -6.87 13.30 22.32
N LYS A 86 -5.79 14.00 22.67
CA LYS A 86 -5.76 15.08 23.66
C LYS A 86 -5.86 16.48 23.02
N GLY A 87 -6.20 16.56 21.73
CA GLY A 87 -6.22 17.80 20.96
C GLY A 87 -4.91 18.09 20.22
N ASN A 88 -4.82 19.30 19.67
CA ASN A 88 -3.77 19.68 18.72
C ASN A 88 -2.39 19.85 19.37
N TYR A 89 -1.33 19.49 18.65
CA TYR A 89 0.04 19.55 19.17
C TYR A 89 0.47 20.97 19.52
N THR A 90 -0.04 21.97 18.80
CA THR A 90 0.23 23.39 19.06
C THR A 90 -0.21 23.79 20.47
N ASP A 91 -1.37 23.33 20.93
CA ASP A 91 -1.91 23.68 22.24
C ASP A 91 -1.25 22.85 23.35
N LEU A 92 -0.98 21.56 23.08
CA LEU A 92 -0.25 20.69 23.99
C LEU A 92 1.17 21.18 24.28
N LYS A 93 1.87 21.74 23.28
CA LYS A 93 3.19 22.36 23.45
C LYS A 93 3.12 23.67 24.25
N LYS A 94 2.14 24.53 23.97
CA LYS A 94 1.92 25.78 24.72
C LYS A 94 1.66 25.52 26.21
N HIS A 95 0.98 24.43 26.54
CA HIS A 95 0.64 24.06 27.92
C HIS A 95 1.74 23.22 28.61
N GLY A 96 2.89 22.98 27.96
CA GLY A 96 4.00 22.21 28.52
C GLY A 96 3.74 20.70 28.67
N ASN A 97 2.66 20.19 28.09
CA ASN A 97 2.22 18.79 28.24
C ASN A 97 2.86 17.84 27.21
N MET A 98 3.81 18.32 26.40
CA MET A 98 4.52 17.51 25.40
C MET A 98 6.03 17.81 25.46
N PRO A 99 6.89 16.80 25.71
CA PRO A 99 8.33 16.99 25.71
C PRO A 99 8.82 17.35 24.30
N GLU A 100 9.72 18.32 24.20
CA GLU A 100 10.39 18.64 22.94
C GLU A 100 11.40 17.56 22.59
N VAL A 101 11.02 16.68 21.67
CA VAL A 101 11.92 15.69 21.11
C VAL A 101 12.60 16.31 19.89
N SER A 102 13.93 16.40 19.91
CA SER A 102 14.68 16.88 18.75
C SER A 102 14.55 15.89 17.59
N ALA A 103 14.00 16.36 16.47
CA ALA A 103 13.89 15.56 15.24
C ALA A 103 15.27 15.03 14.79
N ALA A 104 16.32 15.82 14.94
CA ALA A 104 17.69 15.41 14.62
C ALA A 104 18.20 14.30 15.55
N ALA A 105 17.84 14.34 16.83
CA ALA A 105 18.21 13.29 17.79
C ALA A 105 17.46 11.97 17.49
N SER A 106 16.15 12.04 17.22
CA SER A 106 15.35 10.87 16.81
C SER A 106 15.85 10.27 15.49
N PHE A 107 16.15 11.12 14.50
CA PHE A 107 16.71 10.69 13.23
C PHE A 107 18.06 10.00 13.42
N ARG A 108 18.98 10.61 14.17
CA ARG A 108 20.29 10.03 14.47
C ARG A 108 20.16 8.69 15.19
N SER A 109 19.25 8.58 16.16
CA SER A 109 18.99 7.33 16.88
C SER A 109 18.48 6.22 15.95
N GLY A 110 17.56 6.53 15.03
CA GLY A 110 17.08 5.57 14.05
C GLY A 110 18.14 5.19 13.03
N ALA A 111 18.87 6.17 12.49
CA ALA A 111 19.89 5.94 11.46
C ALA A 111 21.11 5.16 11.96
N LEU A 112 21.47 5.30 13.24
CA LEU A 112 22.58 4.55 13.84
C LEU A 112 22.16 3.14 14.32
N ASN A 113 20.86 2.81 14.29
CA ASN A 113 20.39 1.49 14.67
C ASN A 113 20.48 0.52 13.48
N PHE A 114 21.33 -0.49 13.61
CA PHE A 114 21.52 -1.51 12.57
C PHE A 114 20.22 -2.26 12.22
N ASN A 115 19.37 -2.52 13.21
CA ASN A 115 18.09 -3.21 12.98
C ASN A 115 17.15 -2.38 12.09
N THR A 116 17.23 -1.05 12.17
CA THR A 116 16.44 -0.16 11.32
C THR A 116 16.79 -0.33 9.85
N TRP A 117 18.08 -0.47 9.52
CA TRP A 117 18.51 -0.69 8.15
C TRP A 117 18.11 -2.07 7.62
N PHE A 118 18.20 -3.11 8.45
CA PHE A 118 17.75 -4.44 8.06
C PHE A 118 16.24 -4.45 7.72
N LEU A 119 15.41 -3.89 8.60
CA LEU A 119 13.97 -3.75 8.36
C LEU A 119 13.66 -2.83 7.18
N PHE A 120 14.43 -1.76 7.00
CA PHE A 120 14.28 -0.84 5.87
C PHE A 120 14.52 -1.55 4.54
N VAL A 121 15.64 -2.27 4.39
CA VAL A 121 15.96 -3.00 3.16
C VAL A 121 14.91 -4.08 2.90
N GLN A 122 14.52 -4.82 3.94
CA GLN A 122 13.49 -5.85 3.83
C GLN A 122 12.17 -5.27 3.32
N TYR A 123 11.68 -4.21 3.96
CA TYR A 123 10.43 -3.56 3.56
C TYR A 123 10.54 -2.95 2.15
N ALA A 124 11.68 -2.35 1.81
CA ALA A 124 11.93 -1.80 0.48
C ALA A 124 11.89 -2.88 -0.61
N CYS A 125 12.37 -4.09 -0.33
CA CYS A 125 12.27 -5.22 -1.26
C CYS A 125 10.81 -5.68 -1.42
N CYS A 126 10.08 -5.92 -0.33
CA CYS A 126 8.68 -6.35 -0.38
C CYS A 126 7.80 -5.32 -1.09
N PHE A 127 7.81 -4.08 -0.59
CA PHE A 127 7.03 -2.98 -1.15
C PHE A 127 7.48 -2.58 -2.56
N GLY A 128 8.75 -2.81 -2.89
CA GLY A 128 9.29 -2.59 -4.23
C GLY A 128 8.66 -3.52 -5.26
N VAL A 129 8.38 -4.78 -4.91
CA VAL A 129 7.70 -5.71 -5.82
C VAL A 129 6.25 -5.29 -6.04
N GLU A 130 5.52 -4.94 -4.99
CA GLU A 130 4.15 -4.40 -5.11
C GLU A 130 4.11 -3.18 -6.02
N LEU A 131 5.02 -2.21 -5.81
CA LEU A 131 5.05 -0.99 -6.60
C LEU A 131 5.37 -1.26 -8.07
N THR A 132 6.34 -2.15 -8.32
CA THR A 132 6.72 -2.56 -9.69
C THR A 132 5.53 -3.22 -10.39
N MET A 133 4.82 -4.12 -9.71
CA MET A 133 3.68 -4.81 -10.28
C MET A 133 2.48 -3.90 -10.51
N ASN A 134 2.19 -2.99 -9.57
CA ASN A 134 1.14 -1.98 -9.78
C ASN A 134 1.43 -1.10 -11.00
N ASN A 135 2.69 -0.79 -11.29
CA ASN A 135 3.06 0.02 -12.45
C ASN A 135 3.11 -0.78 -13.76
N ALA A 136 3.59 -2.02 -13.71
CA ALA A 136 3.85 -2.84 -14.90
C ALA A 136 2.65 -3.72 -15.32
N ALA A 137 1.75 -4.10 -14.40
CA ALA A 137 0.69 -5.08 -14.69
C ALA A 137 -0.22 -4.66 -15.84
N ALA A 138 -0.72 -3.42 -15.83
CA ALA A 138 -1.61 -2.94 -16.89
C ALA A 138 -0.89 -2.91 -18.25
N LEU A 139 0.39 -2.54 -18.27
CA LEU A 139 1.18 -2.54 -19.51
C LEU A 139 1.40 -3.97 -20.03
N TYR A 140 1.74 -4.89 -19.13
CA TYR A 140 1.96 -6.29 -19.45
C TYR A 140 0.73 -6.94 -20.09
N PHE A 141 -0.47 -6.78 -19.52
CA PHE A 141 -1.69 -7.34 -20.12
C PHE A 141 -2.06 -6.68 -21.46
N ARG A 142 -1.70 -5.42 -21.67
CA ARG A 142 -1.91 -4.74 -22.94
C ARG A 142 -0.97 -5.25 -24.03
N GLU A 143 0.31 -5.39 -23.72
CA GLU A 143 1.36 -5.71 -24.71
C GLU A 143 1.46 -7.22 -25.00
N GLU A 144 1.40 -8.05 -23.96
CA GLU A 144 1.57 -9.50 -24.09
C GLU A 144 0.28 -10.20 -24.54
N PHE A 145 -0.87 -9.77 -24.00
CA PHE A 145 -2.17 -10.40 -24.27
C PHE A 145 -3.07 -9.60 -25.20
N GLY A 146 -2.57 -8.49 -25.76
CA GLY A 146 -3.32 -7.64 -26.68
C GLY A 146 -4.61 -7.05 -26.10
N GLN A 147 -4.72 -6.96 -24.77
CA GLN A 147 -5.93 -6.45 -24.12
C GLN A 147 -6.09 -4.96 -24.39
N SER A 148 -7.34 -4.50 -24.39
CA SER A 148 -7.62 -3.06 -24.43
C SER A 148 -7.09 -2.39 -23.15
N THR A 149 -6.86 -1.07 -23.20
CA THR A 149 -6.35 -0.33 -22.03
C THR A 149 -7.30 -0.44 -20.84
N GLU A 150 -8.60 -0.50 -21.12
CA GLU A 150 -9.66 -0.61 -20.14
C GLU A 150 -9.68 -1.99 -19.46
N SER A 151 -9.58 -3.06 -20.25
CA SER A 151 -9.53 -4.44 -19.77
C SER A 151 -8.25 -4.71 -18.97
N ALA A 152 -7.10 -4.25 -19.49
CA ALA A 152 -5.83 -4.39 -18.81
C ALA A 152 -5.78 -3.64 -17.47
N ALA A 153 -6.34 -2.42 -17.42
CA ALA A 153 -6.47 -1.66 -16.18
C ALA A 153 -7.42 -2.33 -15.17
N ALA A 154 -8.52 -2.94 -15.65
CA ALA A 154 -9.44 -3.68 -14.78
C ALA A 154 -8.75 -4.92 -14.18
N ILE A 155 -8.02 -5.70 -14.97
CA ILE A 155 -7.24 -6.85 -14.49
C ILE A 155 -6.17 -6.41 -13.49
N ALA A 156 -5.38 -5.39 -13.84
CA ALA A 156 -4.34 -4.87 -12.97
C ALA A 156 -4.90 -4.35 -11.63
N SER A 157 -6.12 -3.77 -11.65
CA SER A 157 -6.76 -3.29 -10.43
C SER A 157 -6.98 -4.39 -9.41
N ILE A 158 -7.25 -5.64 -9.84
CA ILE A 158 -7.47 -6.79 -8.96
C ILE A 158 -6.27 -6.98 -8.02
N PHE A 159 -5.05 -6.77 -8.54
CA PHE A 159 -3.83 -6.79 -7.75
C PHE A 159 -3.92 -5.75 -6.62
N GLY A 160 -4.17 -4.48 -6.95
CA GLY A 160 -4.29 -3.42 -5.95
C GLY A 160 -5.44 -3.62 -4.95
N TRP A 161 -6.57 -4.22 -5.37
CA TRP A 161 -7.73 -4.48 -4.50
C TRP A 161 -7.48 -5.53 -3.42
N MET A 162 -6.58 -6.49 -3.65
CA MET A 162 -6.24 -7.49 -2.63
C MET A 162 -5.65 -6.88 -1.37
N ASN A 163 -5.09 -5.65 -1.45
CA ASN A 163 -4.40 -5.01 -0.33
C ASN A 163 -5.28 -4.84 0.89
N LEU A 164 -6.59 -4.76 0.67
CA LEU A 164 -7.58 -4.64 1.72
C LEU A 164 -7.60 -5.85 2.67
N PHE A 165 -7.39 -7.05 2.12
CA PHE A 165 -7.55 -8.30 2.84
C PHE A 165 -6.21 -8.98 3.08
N ALA A 166 -5.40 -9.16 2.03
CA ALA A 166 -4.18 -9.93 2.08
C ALA A 166 -3.13 -9.31 3.02
N ARG A 167 -3.03 -7.97 3.02
CA ARG A 167 -2.13 -7.25 3.92
C ARG A 167 -2.53 -7.41 5.39
N GLY A 168 -3.82 -7.28 5.69
CA GLY A 168 -4.36 -7.53 7.03
C GLY A 168 -4.17 -8.99 7.47
N LEU A 169 -4.39 -9.95 6.57
CA LEU A 169 -4.18 -11.37 6.82
C LEU A 169 -2.70 -11.70 7.11
N GLY A 170 -1.76 -11.13 6.36
CA GLY A 170 -0.33 -11.31 6.59
C GLY A 170 0.11 -10.80 7.97
N GLY A 171 -0.37 -9.62 8.37
CA GLY A 171 -0.14 -9.07 9.70
C GLY A 171 -0.73 -9.95 10.81
N TYR A 172 -1.99 -10.36 10.66
CA TYR A 172 -2.66 -11.26 11.61
C TYR A 172 -1.95 -12.62 11.76
N MET A 173 -1.54 -13.24 10.65
CA MET A 173 -0.80 -14.50 10.68
C MET A 173 0.56 -14.35 11.38
N SER A 174 1.27 -13.25 11.10
CA SER A 174 2.53 -12.89 11.76
C SER A 174 2.35 -12.75 13.27
N ASP A 175 1.36 -11.98 13.72
CA ASP A 175 1.12 -11.74 15.15
C ASP A 175 0.73 -13.02 15.89
N LYS A 176 -0.13 -13.85 15.29
CA LYS A 176 -0.57 -15.12 15.87
C LYS A 176 0.55 -16.14 16.00
N LEU A 177 1.46 -16.19 15.03
CA LEU A 177 2.63 -17.08 15.11
C LEU A 177 3.72 -16.51 16.02
N ASN A 178 3.81 -15.19 16.14
CA ASN A 178 4.67 -14.54 17.11
C ASN A 178 4.23 -14.82 18.56
N GLU A 179 2.92 -14.86 18.84
CA GLU A 179 2.40 -15.24 20.16
C GLU A 179 2.82 -16.68 20.55
N LYS A 180 2.85 -17.60 19.58
CA LYS A 180 3.17 -19.02 19.83
C LYS A 180 4.68 -19.33 19.83
N MET A 181 5.45 -18.66 18.97
CA MET A 181 6.85 -19.02 18.69
C MET A 181 7.84 -17.85 18.83
N GLY A 182 7.37 -16.70 19.34
CA GLY A 182 8.14 -15.47 19.39
C GLY A 182 8.55 -14.96 18.00
N MET A 183 9.64 -14.18 17.93
CA MET A 183 10.14 -13.58 16.68
C MET A 183 10.41 -14.59 15.56
N LYS A 184 10.71 -15.85 15.91
CA LYS A 184 10.90 -16.94 14.92
C LYS A 184 9.62 -17.24 14.14
N GLY A 185 8.45 -17.11 14.78
CA GLY A 185 7.16 -17.29 14.13
C GLY A 185 6.87 -16.24 13.07
N ARG A 186 7.16 -14.96 13.38
CA ARG A 186 7.04 -13.85 12.43
C ARG A 186 7.96 -14.02 11.23
N LEU A 187 9.23 -14.35 11.48
CA LEU A 187 10.20 -14.63 10.41
C LEU A 187 9.75 -15.79 9.53
N LEU A 188 9.18 -16.85 10.11
CA LEU A 188 8.69 -18.00 9.34
C LEU A 188 7.53 -17.63 8.41
N VAL A 189 6.53 -16.89 8.89
CA VAL A 189 5.44 -16.39 8.04
C VAL A 189 6.00 -15.57 6.89
N HIS A 190 6.89 -14.63 7.22
CA HIS A 190 7.48 -13.73 6.25
C HIS A 190 8.29 -14.48 5.19
N THR A 191 9.14 -15.43 5.60
CA THR A 191 9.93 -16.26 4.67
C THR A 191 9.04 -17.12 3.79
N VAL A 192 7.96 -17.71 4.33
CA VAL A 192 7.01 -18.50 3.53
C VAL A 192 6.32 -17.63 2.48
N CYS A 193 5.89 -16.42 2.83
CA CYS A 193 5.28 -15.49 1.89
C CYS A 193 6.25 -15.10 0.77
N LEU A 194 7.48 -14.71 1.09
CA LEU A 194 8.51 -14.35 0.09
C LEU A 194 8.86 -15.51 -0.84
N PHE A 195 8.96 -16.73 -0.30
CA PHE A 195 9.28 -17.90 -1.12
C PHE A 195 8.13 -18.26 -2.06
N ALA A 196 6.88 -18.21 -1.57
CA ALA A 196 5.69 -18.42 -2.38
C ALA A 196 5.55 -17.37 -3.48
N GLU A 197 5.77 -16.09 -3.15
CA GLU A 197 5.80 -14.98 -4.10
C GLU A 197 6.83 -15.20 -5.22
N GLY A 198 8.07 -15.56 -4.84
CA GLY A 198 9.15 -15.83 -5.80
C GLY A 198 8.87 -17.00 -6.74
N ILE A 199 8.17 -18.04 -6.28
CA ILE A 199 7.71 -19.13 -7.16
C ILE A 199 6.60 -18.63 -8.08
N LEU A 200 5.61 -17.93 -7.52
CA LEU A 200 4.41 -17.52 -8.26
C LEU A 200 4.74 -16.49 -9.34
N VAL A 201 5.72 -15.60 -9.16
CA VAL A 201 6.16 -14.69 -10.22
C VAL A 201 6.79 -15.43 -11.41
N LEU A 202 7.54 -16.49 -11.15
CA LEU A 202 8.12 -17.33 -12.22
C LEU A 202 7.02 -18.10 -12.95
N VAL A 203 6.02 -18.62 -12.23
CA VAL A 203 4.86 -19.27 -12.83
C VAL A 203 4.04 -18.28 -13.65
N PHE A 204 3.83 -17.07 -13.15
CA PHE A 204 3.12 -15.99 -13.85
C PHE A 204 3.80 -15.66 -15.18
N ALA A 205 5.13 -15.46 -15.17
CA ALA A 205 5.91 -15.15 -16.36
C ALA A 205 5.89 -16.25 -17.43
N ASN A 206 5.68 -17.51 -17.05
CA ASN A 206 5.64 -18.65 -17.96
C ASN A 206 4.21 -19.10 -18.33
N THR A 207 3.17 -18.38 -17.91
CA THR A 207 1.78 -18.74 -18.22
C THR A 207 1.31 -18.04 -19.49
N PRO A 208 1.06 -18.76 -20.60
CA PRO A 208 0.71 -18.15 -21.89
C PRO A 208 -0.79 -17.88 -22.05
N ASN A 209 -1.63 -18.30 -21.10
CA ASN A 209 -3.08 -18.15 -21.16
C ASN A 209 -3.53 -16.98 -20.27
N LEU A 210 -4.29 -16.03 -20.85
CA LEU A 210 -4.84 -14.88 -20.15
C LEU A 210 -5.57 -15.25 -18.86
N ALA A 211 -6.48 -16.22 -18.90
CA ALA A 211 -7.25 -16.63 -17.73
C ALA A 211 -6.34 -17.26 -16.65
N GLY A 212 -5.34 -18.02 -17.08
CA GLY A 212 -4.34 -18.60 -16.19
C GLY A 212 -3.50 -17.51 -15.52
N SER A 213 -3.02 -16.54 -16.28
CA SER A 213 -2.20 -15.43 -15.78
C SER A 213 -2.99 -14.56 -14.79
N ILE A 214 -4.29 -14.33 -15.01
CA ILE A 214 -5.14 -13.63 -14.04
C ILE A 214 -5.25 -14.41 -12.72
N VAL A 215 -5.48 -15.72 -12.78
CA VAL A 215 -5.58 -16.55 -11.56
C VAL A 215 -4.25 -16.55 -10.80
N VAL A 216 -3.13 -16.75 -11.51
CA VAL A 216 -1.80 -16.72 -10.89
C VAL A 216 -1.51 -15.33 -10.31
N LEU A 217 -1.89 -14.24 -10.99
CA LEU A 217 -1.75 -12.88 -10.50
C LEU A 217 -2.50 -12.67 -9.18
N VAL A 218 -3.71 -13.22 -9.02
CA VAL A 218 -4.48 -13.12 -7.78
C VAL A 218 -3.75 -13.82 -6.63
N PHE A 219 -3.30 -15.06 -6.85
CA PHE A 219 -2.56 -15.78 -5.81
C PHE A 219 -1.24 -15.08 -5.47
N PHE A 220 -0.50 -14.67 -6.49
CA PHE A 220 0.72 -13.89 -6.33
C PHE A 220 0.48 -12.60 -5.52
N SER A 221 -0.56 -11.84 -5.86
CA SER A 221 -0.99 -10.63 -5.16
C SER A 221 -1.25 -10.87 -3.68
N ILE A 222 -1.90 -11.97 -3.32
CA ILE A 222 -2.15 -12.33 -1.92
C ILE A 222 -0.83 -12.50 -1.15
N PHE A 223 0.16 -13.18 -1.73
CA PHE A 223 1.44 -13.41 -1.05
C PHE A 223 2.30 -12.16 -0.97
N VAL A 224 2.37 -11.35 -2.04
CA VAL A 224 3.09 -10.06 -2.04
C VAL A 224 2.59 -9.18 -0.88
N GLN A 225 1.28 -9.01 -0.78
CA GLN A 225 0.70 -8.09 0.18
C GLN A 225 0.71 -8.66 1.60
N ALA A 226 0.57 -9.99 1.74
CA ALA A 226 0.79 -10.66 3.02
C ALA A 226 2.24 -10.54 3.49
N ALA A 227 3.23 -10.57 2.59
CA ALA A 227 4.63 -10.36 2.93
C ALA A 227 4.84 -8.94 3.51
N GLU A 228 4.23 -7.93 2.90
CA GLU A 228 4.31 -6.54 3.38
C GLU A 228 3.55 -6.31 4.70
N GLY A 229 2.45 -7.02 4.90
CA GLY A 229 1.68 -6.98 6.14
C GLY A 229 2.37 -7.72 7.30
N SER A 230 3.16 -8.75 7.00
CA SER A 230 3.90 -9.55 8.00
C SER A 230 5.25 -8.95 8.42
N THR A 231 5.73 -7.93 7.69
CA THR A 231 7.00 -7.25 7.97
C THR A 231 6.96 -6.51 9.29
#